data_AF-A0A968T346-F1
#
_entry.id   AF-A0A968T346-F1
#
_cell.length_a   1.000
_cell.length_b   1.000
_cell.length_c   1.000
_cell.angle_alpha   90.00
_cell.angle_beta   90.00
_cell.angle_gamma   90.00
#
_symmetry.space_group_name_H-M   'P 1'
#
loop_
_entity.id
_entity.type
_entity.pdbx_description
1 polymer ?
#
loop_
_entity_poly.entity_id
_entity_poly.type
_entity_poly.pdbx_seq_one_letter_code
_entity_poly.pdbx_strand_id
1 'polypeptide(L)'
;MSLSLSNQDNKRLSQANADAAFDFIEQLLDNPEQIELIQNGSHVFHVSQDPWVNTQNQRLAAQLEAEGQTVMWVEGSRVLVGAA
;
A
#
# COMPACT_ATOMS: atom_id res chain seq x y z
N MET A 1 1.29 -9.42 12.27
CA MET A 1 0.09 -9.66 11.45
C MET A 1 0.43 -10.73 10.43
N SER A 2 -0.41 -11.76 10.25
CA SER A 2 -0.13 -12.81 9.26
C SER A 2 -1.40 -13.11 8.49
N LEU A 3 -1.40 -12.84 7.19
CA LEU A 3 -2.31 -13.53 6.29
C LEU A 3 -1.94 -15.02 6.32
N SER A 4 -2.94 -15.90 6.29
CA SER A 4 -2.72 -17.34 6.15
C SER A 4 -2.35 -17.67 4.70
N LEU A 5 -1.19 -17.19 4.26
CA LEU A 5 -0.66 -17.39 2.90
C LEU A 5 0.39 -18.48 2.88
N SER A 6 0.53 -19.13 1.72
CA SER A 6 1.67 -20.01 1.47
C SER A 6 2.97 -19.19 1.44
N ASN A 7 4.13 -19.84 1.61
CA ASN A 7 5.42 -19.17 1.49
C ASN A 7 5.63 -18.52 0.11
N GLN A 8 5.10 -19.15 -0.95
CA GLN A 8 5.18 -18.60 -2.31
C GLN A 8 4.32 -17.35 -2.47
N ASP A 9 3.10 -17.38 -1.93
CA ASP A 9 2.18 -16.23 -1.95
C ASP A 9 2.71 -15.08 -1.12
N ASN A 10 3.27 -15.36 0.06
CA ASN A 10 3.94 -14.33 0.87
C ASN A 10 5.09 -13.70 0.09
N LYS A 11 5.95 -14.50 -0.56
CA LYS A 11 7.04 -13.96 -1.38
C LYS A 11 6.52 -13.10 -2.54
N ARG A 12 5.47 -13.54 -3.23
CA ARG A 12 4.83 -12.77 -4.32
C ARG A 12 4.29 -11.43 -3.81
N LEU A 13 3.56 -11.45 -2.70
CA LEU A 13 2.98 -10.25 -2.10
C LEU A 13 4.06 -9.27 -1.63
N SER A 14 5.08 -9.77 -0.93
CA SER A 14 6.20 -8.95 -0.47
C SER A 14 6.96 -8.32 -1.63
N GLN A 15 7.22 -9.07 -2.71
CA GLN A 15 7.90 -8.54 -3.89
C GLN A 15 7.04 -7.43 -4.54
N ALA A 16 5.76 -7.69 -4.78
CA ALA A 16 4.87 -6.71 -5.40
C ALA A 16 4.75 -5.41 -4.57
N ASN A 17 4.67 -5.53 -3.24
CA ASN A 17 4.62 -4.37 -2.37
C ASN A 17 5.96 -3.63 -2.28
N ALA A 18 7.10 -4.34 -2.35
CA ALA A 18 8.42 -3.72 -2.39
C ALA A 18 8.63 -2.95 -3.69
N ASP A 19 8.32 -3.56 -4.84
CA ASP A 19 8.44 -2.93 -6.16
C ASP A 19 7.58 -1.65 -6.22
N ALA A 20 6.32 -1.74 -5.80
CA ALA A 20 5.44 -0.58 -5.77
C ALA A 20 5.88 0.52 -4.78
N ALA A 21 6.53 0.15 -3.66
CA ALA A 21 7.10 1.12 -2.73
C ALA A 21 8.29 1.85 -3.36
N PHE A 22 9.16 1.15 -4.10
CA PHE A 22 10.26 1.80 -4.82
C PHE A 22 9.75 2.75 -5.89
N ASP A 23 8.80 2.31 -6.72
CA ASP A 23 8.17 3.16 -7.75
C ASP A 23 7.56 4.43 -7.14
N PHE A 24 6.91 4.29 -5.99
CA PHE A 24 6.32 5.43 -5.29
C PHE A 24 7.38 6.36 -4.70
N ILE A 25 8.45 5.82 -4.11
CA ILE A 25 9.57 6.62 -3.59
C ILE A 25 10.25 7.40 -4.74
N GLU A 26 10.50 6.77 -5.88
CA GLU A 26 11.08 7.44 -7.05
C GLU A 26 10.18 8.61 -7.51
N GLN A 27 8.86 8.41 -7.55
CA GLN A 27 7.92 9.49 -7.87
C GLN A 27 7.95 10.63 -6.85
N LEU A 28 8.08 10.33 -5.56
CA LEU A 28 8.21 11.34 -4.50
C LEU A 28 9.52 12.11 -4.60
N LEU A 29 10.59 11.49 -5.09
CA LEU A 29 11.85 12.20 -5.36
C LEU A 29 11.69 13.19 -6.52
N ASP A 30 10.92 12.83 -7.54
CA ASP A 30 10.61 13.71 -8.68
C ASP A 30 9.57 14.80 -8.34
N ASN A 31 8.68 14.55 -7.37
CA ASN A 31 7.58 15.43 -6.97
C ASN A 31 7.48 15.54 -5.43
N PRO A 32 8.46 16.17 -4.77
CA PRO A 32 8.58 16.16 -3.31
C PRO A 32 7.39 16.77 -2.57
N GLU A 33 6.64 17.68 -3.19
CA GLU A 33 5.42 18.26 -2.62
C GLU A 33 4.33 17.21 -2.34
N GLN A 34 4.36 16.06 -3.03
CA GLN A 34 3.41 14.98 -2.79
C GLN A 34 3.63 14.27 -1.44
N ILE A 35 4.82 14.39 -0.83
CA ILE A 35 5.08 13.88 0.52
C ILE A 35 4.13 14.53 1.53
N GLU A 36 3.78 15.80 1.34
CA GLU A 36 2.87 16.51 2.27
C GLU A 36 1.45 15.93 2.28
N LEU A 37 1.07 15.19 1.23
CA LEU A 37 -0.21 14.51 1.15
C LEU A 37 -0.23 13.21 1.97
N ILE A 38 0.93 12.68 2.35
CA ILE A 38 1.06 11.47 3.16
C ILE A 38 0.97 11.86 4.62
N GLN A 39 -0.07 11.38 5.30
CA GLN A 39 -0.21 11.62 6.73
C GLN A 39 0.91 10.89 7.49
N ASN A 40 1.59 11.59 8.39
CA ASN A 40 2.62 10.99 9.23
C ASN A 40 2.07 9.80 10.01
N GLY A 41 2.80 8.68 9.97
CA GLY A 41 2.40 7.43 10.63
C GLY A 41 1.36 6.60 9.86
N SER A 42 0.98 7.01 8.64
CA SER A 42 0.08 6.21 7.81
C SER A 42 0.76 4.98 7.21
N HIS A 43 -0.04 3.93 7.01
CA HIS A 43 0.31 2.76 6.21
C HIS A 43 -0.15 2.99 4.78
N VAL A 44 0.79 2.99 3.83
CA VAL A 44 0.50 3.26 2.43
C VAL A 44 0.43 1.94 1.65
N PHE A 45 -0.67 1.72 0.95
CA PHE A 45 -0.83 0.60 0.01
C PHE A 45 -0.93 1.12 -1.42
N HIS A 46 -0.18 0.48 -2.31
CA HIS A 46 -0.27 0.78 -3.74
C HIS A 46 -1.31 -0.11 -4.41
N VAL A 47 -2.12 0.48 -5.27
CA VAL A 47 -3.01 -0.24 -6.18
C VAL A 47 -2.12 -0.93 -7.22
N SER A 48 -2.16 -2.26 -7.24
CA SER A 48 -1.43 -3.09 -8.20
C SER A 48 -2.28 -3.36 -9.44
N GLN A 49 -1.63 -3.67 -10.57
CA GLN A 49 -2.32 -4.23 -11.74
C GLN A 49 -2.71 -5.71 -11.53
N ASP A 50 -2.21 -6.35 -10.48
CA ASP A 50 -2.52 -7.72 -10.11
C ASP A 50 -3.72 -7.78 -9.14
N PRO A 51 -4.90 -8.27 -9.56
CA PRO A 51 -6.09 -8.32 -8.70
C PRO A 51 -5.90 -9.18 -7.45
N TRP A 52 -5.04 -10.19 -7.51
CA TRP A 52 -4.76 -11.05 -6.36
C TRP A 52 -3.97 -10.28 -5.29
N VAL A 53 -2.98 -9.48 -5.70
CA VAL A 53 -2.22 -8.59 -4.80
C VAL A 53 -3.14 -7.57 -4.16
N ASN A 54 -4.02 -6.94 -4.96
CA ASN A 54 -5.00 -5.98 -4.44
C ASN A 54 -5.91 -6.62 -3.38
N THR A 55 -6.37 -7.85 -3.61
CA THR A 55 -7.19 -8.57 -2.64
C THR A 55 -6.45 -8.81 -1.32
N GLN A 56 -5.16 -9.15 -1.35
CA GLN A 56 -4.38 -9.34 -0.12
C GLN A 56 -4.08 -8.01 0.58
N ASN A 57 -3.75 -6.96 -0.17
CA ASN A 57 -3.53 -5.63 0.37
C ASN A 57 -4.80 -5.06 1.01
N GLN A 58 -5.98 -5.28 0.41
CA GLN A 58 -7.27 -4.89 1.00
C GLN A 58 -7.52 -5.59 2.34
N ARG A 59 -7.17 -6.89 2.45
CA ARG A 59 -7.29 -7.61 3.72
C ARG A 59 -6.34 -7.09 4.79
N LEU A 60 -5.13 -6.70 4.41
CA LEU A 60 -4.16 -6.08 5.33
C LEU A 60 -4.61 -4.68 5.77
N ALA A 61 -5.06 -3.86 4.82
CA ALA A 61 -5.63 -2.54 5.08
C ALA A 61 -6.79 -2.62 6.08
N ALA A 62 -7.76 -3.50 5.85
CA ALA A 62 -8.89 -3.67 6.76
C ALA A 62 -8.47 -4.11 8.19
N GLN A 63 -7.40 -4.91 8.31
CA GLN A 63 -6.85 -5.28 9.62
C GLN A 63 -6.22 -4.06 10.33
N LEU A 64 -5.43 -3.26 9.60
CA LEU A 64 -4.80 -2.06 10.14
C LEU A 64 -5.84 -1.01 10.56
N GLU A 65 -6.87 -0.82 9.75
CA GLU A 65 -8.01 0.05 10.08
C GLU A 65 -8.76 -0.44 11.33
N ALA A 66 -8.98 -1.75 11.46
CA ALA A 66 -9.59 -2.34 12.65
C ALA A 66 -8.74 -2.17 13.92
N GLU A 67 -7.42 -2.04 13.77
CA GLU A 67 -6.48 -1.70 14.85
C GLU A 67 -6.40 -0.18 15.12
N GLY A 68 -7.18 0.64 14.42
CA GLY A 68 -7.21 2.09 14.56
C GLY A 68 -6.05 2.81 13.88
N GLN A 69 -5.34 2.13 12.98
CA GLN A 69 -4.23 2.73 12.23
C GLN A 69 -4.75 3.44 10.97
N THR A 70 -4.05 4.49 10.56
CA THR A 70 -4.38 5.24 9.35
C THR A 70 -3.86 4.49 8.13
N VAL A 71 -4.76 4.19 7.19
CA VAL A 71 -4.42 3.57 5.91
C VAL A 71 -4.64 4.56 4.77
N MET A 72 -3.70 4.61 3.84
CA MET A 72 -3.78 5.43 2.63
C MET A 72 -3.53 4.56 1.41
N TRP A 73 -4.26 4.84 0.33
CA TRP A 73 -4.11 4.14 -0.93
C TRP A 73 -3.48 5.07 -1.97
N VAL A 74 -2.62 4.53 -2.81
CA VAL A 74 -1.98 5.28 -3.90
C VAL A 74 -2.14 4.53 -5.21
N GLU A 75 -2.48 5.28 -6.27
CA GLU A 75 -2.59 4.78 -7.64
C GLU A 75 -1.75 5.68 -8.55
N GLY A 76 -0.54 5.23 -8.87
CA GLY A 76 0.45 6.08 -9.55
C GLY A 76 0.74 7.33 -8.71
N SER A 77 0.63 8.51 -9.31
CA SER A 77 0.88 9.80 -8.64
C SER A 77 -0.32 10.33 -7.84
N ARG A 78 -1.36 9.51 -7.60
CA ARG A 78 -2.61 9.97 -6.97
C ARG A 78 -2.81 9.28 -5.64
N VAL A 79 -2.87 10.08 -4.58
CA VAL A 79 -3.33 9.63 -3.27
C VAL A 79 -4.86 9.48 -3.33
N LEU A 80 -5.33 8.26 -3.10
CA LEU A 80 -6.73 7.93 -2.90
C LEU A 80 -7.02 8.04 -1.41
N VAL A 81 -7.77 9.08 -1.02
CA VAL A 81 -8.29 9.18 0.34
C VAL A 81 -9.34 8.09 0.50
N GLY A 82 -9.12 7.14 1.41
CA GLY A 82 -10.03 6.04 1.69
C GLY A 82 -11.43 6.56 1.95
N ALA A 83 -12.41 6.13 1.15
CA ALA A 83 -13.81 6.28 1.48
C ALA A 83 -14.12 5.38 2.67
N ALA A 84 -14.80 5.97 3.65
CA ALA A 84 -15.26 5.39 4.91
C ALA A 84 -15.95 4.02 4.78
#